data_AF-A0A0C7N3P4-F1
#
_entry.id   AF-A0A0C7N3P4-F1
#
_cell.length_a   1.000
_cell.length_b   1.000
_cell.length_c   1.000
_cell.angle_alpha   90.00
_cell.angle_beta   90.00
_cell.angle_gamma   90.00
#
_symmetry.space_group_name_H-M   'P 1'
#
loop_
_entity.id
_entity.type
_entity.pdbx_description
1 polymer ?
#
loop_
_entity_poly.entity_id
_entity_poly.type
_entity_poly.pdbx_seq_one_letter_code
_entity_poly.pdbx_strand_id
1 'polypeptide(L)'
;MKSMVPKDTIARVFQTCSFNHDSTRITESTLTVIEEYLEVFVREAVLRSVENKDRVKEEDSNRLNNELVLTHKDLESVSGLLLLDM
;
A
#
# COMPACT_ATOMS: atom_id res chain seq x y z
N MET A 1 -8.40 16.94 5.91
CA MET A 1 -7.47 15.83 6.20
C MET A 1 -6.17 16.10 5.47
N LYS A 2 -5.01 15.85 6.09
CA LYS A 2 -3.73 16.00 5.40
C LYS A 2 -3.55 14.81 4.46
N SER A 3 -3.53 15.08 3.17
CA SER A 3 -3.14 14.13 2.12
C SER A 3 -1.87 13.37 2.50
N MET A 4 -1.91 12.04 2.45
CA MET A 4 -0.72 11.21 2.74
C MET A 4 0.33 11.33 1.63
N VAL A 5 -0.09 11.60 0.38
CA VAL A 5 0.79 11.72 -0.79
C VAL A 5 0.39 12.95 -1.63
N PRO A 6 1.28 13.95 -1.81
CA PRO A 6 0.96 15.14 -2.60
C PRO A 6 0.56 14.79 -4.05
N LYS A 7 -0.49 15.44 -4.59
CA LYS A 7 -1.00 15.22 -5.95
C LYS A 7 0.08 15.34 -7.04
N ASP A 8 1.01 16.30 -6.88
CA ASP A 8 2.14 16.47 -7.81
C ASP A 8 3.07 15.25 -7.84
N THR A 9 3.18 14.53 -6.72
CA THR A 9 3.96 13.30 -6.64
C THR A 9 3.25 12.17 -7.38
N ILE A 10 1.94 12.02 -7.18
CA ILE A 10 1.11 11.04 -7.88
C ILE A 10 1.17 11.30 -9.39
N ALA A 11 0.93 12.54 -9.82
CA ALA A 11 0.99 12.92 -11.24
C ALA A 11 2.36 12.61 -11.86
N ARG A 12 3.45 12.87 -11.11
CA ARG A 12 4.81 12.56 -11.57
C ARG A 12 5.03 11.07 -11.74
N VAL A 13 4.59 10.25 -10.79
CA VAL A 13 4.69 8.78 -10.89
C VAL A 13 4.01 8.26 -12.16
N PHE A 14 2.79 8.71 -12.46
CA PHE A 14 2.12 8.30 -13.70
C PHE A 14 2.89 8.75 -14.95
N GLN A 15 3.35 10.00 -14.98
CA GLN A 15 4.07 10.53 -16.12
C GLN A 15 5.41 9.84 -16.37
N THR A 16 6.13 9.44 -15.31
CA THR A 16 7.46 8.84 -15.43
C THR A 16 7.44 7.32 -15.54
N CYS A 17 6.44 6.65 -14.97
CA CYS A 17 6.46 5.20 -14.78
C CYS A 17 5.31 4.46 -15.50
N SER A 18 4.26 5.15 -15.95
CA SER A 18 3.03 4.50 -16.43
C SER A 18 2.60 4.93 -17.83
N PHE A 19 2.72 6.21 -18.17
CA PHE A 19 2.29 6.71 -19.47
C PHE A 19 3.33 6.41 -20.55
N ASN A 20 2.90 5.76 -21.63
CA ASN A 20 3.75 5.43 -22.78
C ASN A 20 3.92 6.59 -23.78
N HIS A 21 3.12 7.65 -23.63
CA HIS A 21 3.13 8.80 -24.53
C HIS A 21 3.25 10.10 -23.73
N ASP A 22 4.18 10.97 -24.15
CA ASP A 22 4.43 12.27 -23.51
C ASP A 22 3.24 13.22 -23.56
N SER A 23 2.28 12.99 -24.46
CA SER A 23 1.04 13.76 -24.59
C SER A 23 -0.06 13.32 -23.65
N THR A 24 0.07 12.18 -22.96
CA THR A 24 -0.97 11.70 -22.03
C THR A 24 -1.10 12.66 -20.85
N ARG A 25 -2.33 13.00 -20.49
CA ARG A 25 -2.64 13.91 -19.38
C ARG A 25 -3.66 13.27 -18.46
N ILE A 26 -3.58 13.61 -17.18
CA ILE A 26 -4.51 13.19 -16.14
C ILE A 26 -5.18 14.42 -15.55
N THR A 27 -6.49 14.32 -15.29
CA THR A 27 -7.25 15.43 -14.73
C THR A 27 -7.04 15.52 -13.22
N GLU A 28 -7.24 16.71 -12.65
CA GLU A 28 -7.16 16.91 -11.21
C GLU A 28 -8.21 16.10 -10.43
N SER A 29 -9.41 15.94 -10.99
CA SER A 29 -10.46 15.12 -10.39
C SER A 29 -10.03 13.66 -10.29
N THR A 30 -9.40 13.10 -11.33
CA THR A 30 -8.87 11.73 -11.30
C THR A 30 -7.70 11.60 -10.32
N LEU A 31 -6.80 12.59 -10.23
CA LEU A 31 -5.73 12.58 -9.23
C LEU A 31 -6.28 12.54 -7.79
N THR A 32 -7.41 13.21 -7.54
CA THR A 32 -8.07 13.21 -6.23
C THR A 32 -8.59 11.82 -5.87
N VAL A 33 -9.17 11.09 -6.83
CA VAL A 33 -9.63 9.71 -6.59
C VAL A 33 -8.43 8.76 -6.39
N ILE A 34 -7.36 8.94 -7.14
CA ILE A 34 -6.16 8.11 -6.99
C ILE A 34 -5.48 8.36 -5.64
N GLU A 35 -5.49 9.59 -5.15
CA GLU A 35 -5.00 9.93 -3.82
C GLU A 35 -5.72 9.11 -2.72
N GLU A 36 -7.05 9.03 -2.79
CA GLU A 36 -7.86 8.20 -1.88
C GLU A 36 -7.56 6.70 -2.07
N TYR A 37 -7.45 6.24 -3.31
CA TYR A 37 -7.09 4.85 -3.61
C TYR A 37 -5.73 4.45 -3.04
N LEU A 38 -4.70 5.29 -3.19
CA LEU A 38 -3.36 5.03 -2.65
C LEU A 38 -3.37 4.95 -1.12
N GLU A 39 -4.17 5.78 -0.46
CA GLU A 39 -4.35 5.69 0.99
C GLU A 39 -4.95 4.34 1.38
N VAL A 40 -6.02 3.91 0.71
CA VAL A 40 -6.66 2.60 0.97
C VAL A 40 -5.68 1.45 0.68
N PHE A 41 -5.00 1.49 -0.45
CA PHE A 41 -4.02 0.46 -0.85
C PHE A 41 -2.93 0.27 0.20
N VAL A 42 -2.32 1.36 0.66
CA VAL A 42 -1.24 1.29 1.67
C VAL A 42 -1.79 0.83 3.02
N ARG A 43 -2.97 1.31 3.42
CA ARG A 43 -3.61 0.85 4.67
C ARG A 43 -3.90 -0.65 4.65
N GLU A 44 -4.47 -1.15 3.55
CA GLU A 44 -4.75 -2.58 3.38
C GLU A 44 -3.46 -3.42 3.41
N ALA A 45 -2.40 -2.97 2.73
CA ALA A 45 -1.11 -3.65 2.76
C ALA A 45 -0.57 -3.80 4.18
N VAL A 46 -0.66 -2.74 5.00
CA VAL A 46 -0.20 -2.76 6.40
C VAL A 46 -1.10 -3.63 7.25
N LEU A 47 -2.43 -3.43 7.21
CA LEU A 47 -3.38 -4.16 8.06
C LEU A 47 -3.31 -5.66 7.81
N ARG A 48 -3.28 -6.09 6.54
CA ARG A 48 -3.14 -7.51 6.19
C ARG A 48 -1.80 -8.09 6.63
N SER A 49 -0.72 -7.32 6.54
CA SER A 49 0.60 -7.75 7.05
C SER A 49 0.59 -7.94 8.57
N VAL A 50 -0.08 -7.06 9.32
CA VAL A 50 -0.26 -7.18 10.78
C VAL A 50 -1.09 -8.42 11.11
N GLU A 51 -2.27 -8.56 10.50
CA GLU A 51 -3.18 -9.67 10.75
C GLU A 51 -2.53 -11.02 10.44
N ASN A 52 -1.84 -11.13 9.30
CA ASN A 52 -1.15 -12.35 8.95
C ASN A 52 -0.02 -12.69 9.93
N LYS A 53 0.73 -11.69 10.39
CA LYS A 53 1.81 -11.88 11.36
C LYS A 53 1.30 -12.34 12.73
N ASP A 54 0.19 -11.77 13.19
CA ASP A 54 -0.40 -12.14 14.46
C ASP A 54 -0.93 -13.59 14.41
N ARG A 55 -1.56 -13.99 13.31
CA ARG A 55 -1.98 -15.39 13.09
C ARG A 55 -0.82 -16.38 13.12
N VAL A 56 0.29 -16.07 12.46
CA VAL A 56 1.48 -16.95 12.45
C VAL A 56 2.12 -17.03 13.84
N LYS A 57 2.13 -15.93 14.61
CA LYS A 57 2.67 -15.91 15.97
C LYS A 57 1.84 -16.71 16.98
N GLU A 58 0.52 -16.77 16.82
CA GLU A 58 -0.34 -17.62 17.65
C GLU A 58 0.00 -19.11 17.49
N GLU A 59 0.45 -19.52 16.30
CA GLU A 59 0.92 -20.89 16.03
C GLU A 59 2.30 -21.17 16.66
N ASP A 60 3.20 -20.18 16.69
CA ASP A 60 4.55 -20.25 17.28
C ASP A 60 4.56 -19.78 18.75
N SER A 61 3.94 -20.57 19.63
CA SER A 61 3.87 -20.29 21.08
C SER A 61 5.27 -20.27 21.75
N ASN A 62 5.98 -19.14 21.70
CA ASN A 62 7.02 -18.75 22.66
C ASN A 62 7.54 -17.30 22.43
N ARG A 63 7.36 -16.45 23.47
CA ARG A 63 8.13 -15.23 23.88
C ARG A 63 7.42 -13.88 23.70
N LEU A 64 7.25 -13.03 24.73
CA LEU A 64 8.17 -12.30 25.66
C LEU A 64 8.76 -10.97 25.17
N ASN A 65 8.44 -10.47 23.97
CA ASN A 65 8.64 -9.04 23.63
C ASN A 65 7.50 -8.57 22.71
N ASN A 66 6.63 -7.71 23.24
CA ASN A 66 5.32 -7.39 22.66
C ASN A 66 5.37 -6.30 21.58
N GLU A 67 6.49 -6.11 20.91
CA GLU A 67 6.64 -5.04 19.90
C GLU A 67 6.32 -5.60 18.50
N LEU A 68 5.24 -5.08 17.91
CA LEU A 68 4.81 -5.43 16.56
C LEU A 68 5.73 -4.75 15.54
N VAL A 69 6.69 -5.52 15.02
CA VAL A 69 7.59 -5.06 13.96
C VAL A 69 7.28 -5.81 12.68
N LEU A 70 6.88 -5.09 11.63
CA LEU A 70 6.71 -5.63 10.29
C LEU A 70 8.05 -5.65 9.54
N THR A 71 8.24 -6.67 8.72
CA THR A 71 9.38 -6.90 7.85
C THR A 71 8.89 -7.12 6.42
N HIS A 72 9.79 -7.12 5.43
CA HIS A 72 9.43 -7.37 4.02
C HIS A 72 8.68 -8.70 3.84
N LYS A 73 9.02 -9.74 4.61
CA LYS A 73 8.37 -11.05 4.54
C LYS A 73 6.88 -11.01 4.85
N ASP A 74 6.50 -10.16 5.80
CA ASP A 74 5.09 -10.02 6.20
C ASP A 74 4.28 -9.43 5.03
N LEU A 75 4.83 -8.43 4.32
CA LEU A 75 4.19 -7.86 3.13
C LEU A 75 4.20 -8.84 1.95
N GLU A 76 5.32 -9.51 1.68
CA GLU A 76 5.44 -10.51 0.60
C GLU A 76 4.37 -11.60 0.74
N SER A 77 4.12 -12.07 1.96
CA SER A 77 3.14 -13.13 2.24
C SER A 77 1.70 -12.74 1.89
N VAL A 78 1.36 -11.45 1.93
CA VAL A 78 -0.01 -10.96 1.64
C VAL A 78 -0.13 -10.28 0.27
N SER A 79 1.00 -9.94 -0.35
CA SER A 79 1.05 -9.17 -1.60
C SER A 79 0.28 -9.80 -2.76
N GLY A 80 0.31 -11.13 -2.88
CA GLY A 80 -0.41 -11.84 -3.93
C GLY A 80 -1.92 -11.63 -3.87
N LEU A 81 -2.51 -11.76 -2.68
CA LEU A 81 -3.94 -11.52 -2.48
C LEU A 81 -4.28 -10.03 -2.58
N LEU A 82 -3.42 -9.16 -2.02
CA LEU A 82 -3.58 -7.71 -2.11
C LEU A 82 -3.66 -7.23 -3.57
N LEU A 83 -2.82 -7.78 -4.46
CA LEU A 83 -2.80 -7.42 -5.88
C LEU A 83 -3.97 -8.01 -6.69
N LEU A 84 -4.66 -9.04 -6.19
CA LEU A 84 -5.85 -9.59 -6.84
C LEU A 84 -7.10 -8.77 -6.53
N ASP A 85 -7.14 -8.12 -5.36
CA ASP A 85 -8.27 -7.31 -4.92
C ASP A 85 -8.28 -5.89 -5.52
N MET A 86 -7.13 -5.41 -6.02
CA MET A 86 -6.86 -4.01 -6.35
C MET A 86 -6.68 -3.77 -7.84
#